data_AF-A0A258QIX9-F1
#
_entry.id   AF-A0A258QIX9-F1
#
_cell.length_a   1.000
_cell.length_b   1.000
_cell.length_c   1.000
_cell.angle_alpha   90.00
_cell.angle_beta   90.00
_cell.angle_gamma   90.00
#
_symmetry.space_group_name_H-M   'P 1'
#
loop_
_entity.id
_entity.type
_entity.pdbx_description
1 polymer ?
#
loop_
_entity_poly.entity_id
_entity_poly.type
_entity_poly.pdbx_seq_one_letter_code
_entity_poly.pdbx_strand_id
1 'polypeptide(L)' 'RKIDHVAIYVGDNTFIHAPKPGERVTYAKLNDAYWRKHYVGAGRVPGSRQVDVAENNR' A
#
# COMPACT_ATOMS: atom_id res chain seq x y z
N ARG A 1 -1.96 -18.22 -10.16
CA ARG A 1 -1.67 -17.82 -8.76
C ARG A 1 -2.91 -17.09 -8.23
N LYS A 2 -3.41 -17.46 -7.05
CA LYS A 2 -4.51 -16.73 -6.39
C LYS A 2 -3.92 -15.49 -5.71
N ILE A 3 -4.64 -14.36 -5.79
CA ILE A 3 -4.31 -13.14 -5.05
C ILE A 3 -5.04 -13.21 -3.72
N ASP A 4 -4.31 -13.05 -2.62
CA ASP A 4 -4.82 -13.17 -1.24
C ASP A 4 -4.43 -12.00 -0.34
N HIS A 5 -3.65 -11.03 -0.85
CA HIS A 5 -3.12 -9.91 -0.07
C HIS A 5 -3.30 -8.58 -0.79
N VAL A 6 -3.58 -7.52 -0.03
CA VAL A 6 -3.67 -6.14 -0.52
C VAL A 6 -2.94 -5.18 0.42
N ALA A 7 -2.58 -4.01 -0.11
CA ALA A 7 -1.86 -2.98 0.63
C ALA A 7 -2.26 -1.59 0.14
N ILE A 8 -2.02 -0.57 0.97
CA ILE A 8 -2.19 0.83 0.60
C ILE A 8 -0.82 1.41 0.31
N TYR A 9 -0.62 1.86 -0.93
CA TYR A 9 0.62 2.54 -1.33
C TYR A 9 0.66 3.95 -0.74
N VAL A 10 1.78 4.31 -0.12
CA VAL A 10 1.96 5.59 0.58
C VAL A 10 3.08 6.46 0.00
N GLY A 11 3.74 6.02 -1.08
CA GLY A 11 4.85 6.75 -1.71
C GLY A 11 6.22 6.14 -1.44
N ASP A 12 7.23 6.56 -2.21
CA ASP A 12 8.64 6.13 -2.06
C ASP A 12 8.87 4.61 -2.00
N ASN A 13 8.19 3.89 -2.90
CA ASN A 13 8.15 2.43 -2.92
C ASN A 13 7.62 1.81 -1.61
N THR A 14 6.96 2.58 -0.76
CA THR A 14 6.46 2.14 0.55
C THR A 14 4.96 1.89 0.49
N PHE A 15 4.52 0.87 1.20
CA PHE A 15 3.12 0.61 1.44
C PHE A 15 2.89 0.21 2.89
N ILE A 16 1.66 0.39 3.36
CA ILE A 16 1.19 -0.10 4.67
C ILE A 16 0.27 -1.30 4.46
N HIS A 17 0.42 -2.33 5.30
CA HIS A 17 -0.37 -3.56 5.22
C HIS A 17 -0.48 -4.27 6.58
N ALA A 18 -1.43 -5.21 6.66
CA ALA A 18 -1.52 -6.19 7.75
C ALA A 18 -0.85 -7.50 7.27
N PRO A 19 0.38 -7.84 7.72
CA PRO A 19 1.19 -8.88 7.07
C PRO A 19 0.61 -10.29 7.19
N LYS A 20 0.12 -10.64 8.39
CA LYS A 20 -0.51 -11.92 8.71
C LYS A 20 -1.32 -11.81 10.00
N PRO A 21 -2.23 -12.77 10.29
CA PRO A 21 -2.97 -12.79 11.54
C PRO A 21 -2.06 -12.71 12.77
N GLY A 22 -2.41 -11.83 13.72
CA GLY A 22 -1.66 -11.63 14.96
C GLY A 22 -0.46 -10.68 14.87
N GLU A 23 -0.06 -10.25 13.67
CA GLU A 23 0.96 -9.20 13.52
C GLU A 23 0.35 -7.80 13.45
N ARG A 24 1.15 -6.80 13.83
CA ARG A 24 0.76 -5.40 13.75
C ARG A 24 0.81 -4.90 12.31
N VAL A 25 -0.06 -3.93 12.02
CA VAL A 25 0.01 -3.15 10.78
C VAL A 25 1.38 -2.48 10.70
N THR A 26 2.06 -2.63 9.58
CA THR A 26 3.43 -2.17 9.39
C THR A 26 3.66 -1.64 7.98
N TYR A 27 4.78 -0.94 7.80
CA TYR A 27 5.28 -0.52 6.50
C TYR A 27 6.24 -1.55 5.92
N ALA A 28 6.23 -1.69 4.60
CA ALA A 28 7.20 -2.47 3.85
C ALA A 28 7.50 -1.80 2.50
N LYS A 29 8.57 -2.23 1.83
CA LYS A 29 8.97 -1.67 0.54
C LYS A 29 8.62 -2.60 -0.62
N LEU A 30 8.00 -2.07 -1.67
CA LEU A 30 7.68 -2.79 -2.92
C LEU A 30 8.93 -3.33 -3.61
N ASN A 31 10.07 -2.68 -3.43
CA ASN A 31 11.34 -3.13 -4.02
C ASN A 31 12.01 -4.26 -3.23
N ASP A 32 11.51 -4.66 -2.05
CA ASP A 32 12.00 -5.85 -1.35
C ASP A 32 11.80 -7.10 -2.21
N ALA A 33 12.74 -8.04 -2.16
CA ALA A 33 12.74 -9.21 -3.05
C ALA A 33 11.43 -10.02 -2.98
N TYR A 34 10.84 -10.15 -1.78
CA TYR A 34 9.55 -10.81 -1.60
C TYR A 34 8.43 -10.05 -2.31
N TRP A 35 8.26 -8.76 -2.02
CA TRP A 35 7.16 -7.96 -2.57
C TRP A 35 7.28 -7.74 -4.08
N ARG A 36 8.51 -7.52 -4.58
CA ARG A 36 8.78 -7.39 -6.01
C ARG A 36 8.38 -8.64 -6.81
N LYS A 37 8.55 -9.84 -6.23
CA LYS A 37 8.15 -11.11 -6.85
C LYS A 37 6.64 -11.41 -6.75
N HIS A 38 5.95 -10.82 -5.78
CA HIS A 38 4.54 -11.06 -5.50
C HIS A 38 3.61 -9.92 -5.96
N TYR A 39 4.17 -8.81 -6.45
CA TYR A 39 3.39 -7.73 -7.02
C TYR A 39 2.62 -8.19 -8.27
N VAL A 40 1.30 -7.96 -8.28
CA VAL A 40 0.42 -8.33 -9.40
C VAL A 40 -0.13 -7.10 -10.12
N GLY A 41 -0.36 -6.00 -9.40
CA GLY A 41 -0.88 -4.76 -9.96
C GLY A 41 -1.23 -3.75 -8.88
N ALA A 42 -1.62 -2.55 -9.31
CA ALA A 42 -2.09 -1.48 -8.44
C ALA A 42 -3.20 -0.69 -9.13
N GLY A 43 -4.04 -0.05 -8.33
CA GLY A 43 -5.13 0.79 -8.80
C GLY A 43 -5.49 1.87 -7.79
N ARG A 44 -6.26 2.86 -8.23
CA ARG A 44 -6.84 3.88 -7.36
C ARG A 44 -8.32 3.58 -7.18
N VAL A 45 -8.83 3.79 -5.98
CA VAL A 45 -10.27 3.66 -5.70
C VAL A 45 -11.02 4.74 -6.49
N PRO A 46 -11.96 4.40 -7.38
CA PRO A 46 -12.74 5.40 -8.11
C PRO A 46 -13.47 6.35 -7.16
N GLY A 47 -13.42 7.64 -7.45
CA GLY A 47 -14.05 8.67 -6.60
C GLY A 47 -13.33 8.93 -5.27
N SER A 48 -12.17 8.30 -4.99
CA SER A 48 -11.35 8.68 -3.84
C SER A 48 -10.91 10.14 -3.97
N ARG A 49 -11.31 11.00 -3.03
CA ARG A 49 -10.83 12.39 -2.97
C ARG A 49 -9.32 12.38 -2.80
N GLN A 50 -8.61 13.03 -3.71
CA GLN A 50 -7.22 13.39 -3.47
C GLN A 50 -7.23 14.43 -2.34
N VAL A 51 -6.81 14.02 -1.16
CA VAL A 51 -6.58 14.96 -0.06
C VAL A 51 -5.32 15.73 -0.42
N ASP A 52 -5.52 16.93 -0.95
CA ASP A 52 -4.45 17.91 -1.09
C ASP A 52 -4.03 18.34 0.32
N VAL A 53 -3.00 17.70 0.85
CA VAL A 53 -2.44 17.98 2.19
C VAL A 53 -2.00 19.45 2.36
N ALA A 54 -1.90 20.21 1.28
CA ALA A 54 -1.66 21.65 1.30
C ALA A 54 -2.88 22.48 1.76
N GLU A 55 -4.11 21.96 1.64
CA GLU A 55 -5.33 22.70 2.09
C GLU A 55 -5.58 22.59 3.59
N ASN A 56 -5.14 21.51 4.25
CA ASN A 56 -5.44 21.26 5.67
C ASN A 56 -4.56 22.04 6.66
N ASN A 57 -3.74 22.98 6.17
CA ASN A 57 -2.89 23.86 6.97
C ASN A 57 -3.27 25.36 6.80
N ARG A 58 -4.50 25.64 6.40
CA ARG A 58 -5.14 26.96 6.50
C ARG A 58 -6.26 26.91 7.53
#